data_AF-A0A8H9WK59-F1
#
_entry.id   AF-A0A8H9WK59-F1
#
_cell.length_a   1.000
_cell.length_b   1.000
_cell.length_c   1.000
_cell.angle_alpha   90.00
_cell.angle_beta   90.00
_cell.angle_gamma   90.00
#
_symmetry.space_group_name_H-M   'P 1'
#
loop_
_entity.id
_entity.type
_entity.pdbx_description
1 polymer ?
#
loop_
_entity_poly.entity_id
_entity_poly.type
_entity_poly.pdbx_seq_one_letter_code
_entity_poly.pdbx_strand_id
1 'polypeptide(L)' 'MATINTRYGRLQIDFRYRGQRCREQTKFEDSPANRKRLQKIIERMEAEMVLGTFVYREYFPKSVKADFFEELDEKVRA' A
#
# COMPACT_ATOMS: atom_id res chain seq x y z
N MET A 1 -3.28 -9.58 5.42
CA MET A 1 -4.39 -8.66 5.12
C MET A 1 -4.00 -7.27 5.61
N ALA A 2 -4.20 -6.27 4.77
CA ALA A 2 -3.96 -4.88 5.11
C ALA A 2 -5.04 -4.35 6.05
N THR A 3 -4.70 -3.35 6.86
CA THR A 3 -5.64 -2.68 7.78
C THR A 3 -5.69 -1.18 7.51
N ILE A 4 -6.88 -0.59 7.67
CA ILE A 4 -7.09 0.86 7.56
C ILE A 4 -7.09 1.45 8.96
N ASN A 5 -6.12 2.32 9.24
CA ASN A 5 -6.02 3.08 10.47
C ASN A 5 -6.23 4.58 10.19
N THR A 6 -6.41 5.37 11.24
CA THR A 6 -6.47 6.83 11.14
C THR A 6 -5.29 7.44 11.87
N ARG A 7 -4.61 8.39 11.22
CA ARG A 7 -3.50 9.15 11.81
C ARG A 7 -3.61 10.62 11.41
N TYR A 8 -3.67 11.50 12.40
CA TYR A 8 -3.85 12.95 12.20
C TYR A 8 -5.07 13.29 11.31
N GLY A 9 -6.20 12.62 11.53
CA GLY A 9 -7.43 12.83 10.76
C GLY A 9 -7.43 12.26 9.34
N ARG A 10 -6.36 11.59 8.91
CA ARG A 10 -6.25 10.97 7.58
C ARG A 10 -6.14 9.45 7.67
N LEU A 11 -6.65 8.77 6.65
CA LEU A 11 -6.56 7.33 6.54
C LEU A 11 -5.12 6.91 6.23
N GLN A 12 -4.68 5.84 6.87
CA GLN A 12 -3.39 5.19 6.70
C GLN A 12 -3.62 3.70 6.41
N ILE A 13 -2.84 3.14 5.51
CA ILE A 13 -2.85 1.71 5.19
C ILE A 13 -1.66 1.06 5.87
N ASP A 14 -1.89 0.01 6.65
CA ASP A 14 -0.86 -0.83 7.25
C ASP A 14 -0.92 -2.23 6.63
N PHE A 15 0.13 -2.61 5.91
CA PHE A 15 0.20 -3.89 5.20
C PHE A 15 1.63 -4.44 5.22
N ARG A 16 1.82 -5.66 4.75
CA ARG A 16 3.14 -6.26 4.56
C ARG A 16 3.36 -6.57 3.09
N TYR A 17 4.53 -6.21 2.57
CA TYR A 17 4.97 -6.55 1.23
C TYR A 17 6.41 -7.04 1.28
N ARG A 18 6.70 -8.18 0.63
CA ARG A 18 8.03 -8.84 0.66
C ARG A 18 8.61 -9.00 2.08
N GLY A 19 7.76 -9.36 3.05
CA GLY A 19 8.14 -9.51 4.46
C GLY A 19 8.29 -8.20 5.24
N GLN A 20 8.26 -7.04 4.58
CA GLN A 20 8.44 -5.74 5.20
C GLN A 20 7.10 -5.06 5.52
N ARG A 21 6.99 -4.48 6.72
CA ARG A 21 5.80 -3.73 7.13
C ARG A 21 5.80 -2.35 6.48
N CYS A 22 4.71 -2.01 5.81
CA CYS A 22 4.47 -0.75 5.10
C CYS A 22 3.32 0.00 5.78
N ARG A 23 3.53 1.29 6.06
CA ARG A 23 2.55 2.12 6.79
C ARG A 23 2.38 3.43 6.04
N GLU A 24 1.59 3.38 4.99
CA GLU A 24 1.47 4.48 4.03
C GLU A 24 0.28 5.36 4.36
N GLN A 25 0.55 6.64 4.61
CA GLN A 25 -0.48 7.63 4.86
C GLN A 25 -1.10 8.07 3.53
N THR A 26 -2.42 8.16 3.49
CA THR A 26 -3.16 8.62 2.32
C THR A 26 -3.57 10.08 2.46
N LYS A 27 -4.05 10.67 1.37
CA LYS A 27 -4.66 12.01 1.38
C LYS A 27 -6.12 11.99 1.82
N PHE A 28 -6.71 10.82 2.01
CA PHE A 28 -8.12 10.70 2.34
C PHE A 28 -8.35 11.04 3.81
N GLU A 29 -9.33 11.90 4.07
CA GLU A 29 -9.83 12.15 5.41
C GLU A 29 -10.62 10.95 5.94
N ASP A 30 -10.69 10.84 7.25
CA ASP A 30 -11.46 9.78 7.92
C ASP A 30 -12.96 9.99 7.75
N SER A 31 -13.52 9.42 6.68
CA SER A 31 -14.96 9.37 6.44
C SER A 31 -15.37 7.96 5.96
N PRO A 32 -16.63 7.53 6.20
CA PRO A 32 -17.11 6.24 5.74
C PRO A 32 -16.98 6.02 4.22
N ALA A 33 -17.25 7.06 3.43
CA ALA A 33 -17.10 7.01 1.97
C ALA A 33 -15.65 6.80 1.55
N ASN A 34 -14.71 7.52 2.17
CA ASN A 34 -13.28 7.40 1.90
C ASN A 34 -12.74 6.04 2.35
N ARG A 35 -13.20 5.52 3.50
CA ARG A 35 -12.83 4.17 3.96
C ARG A 35 -13.28 3.10 2.98
N LYS A 36 -14.51 3.18 2.47
CA LYS A 36 -15.02 2.23 1.47
C LYS A 36 -14.24 2.31 0.15
N ARG A 37 -13.86 3.52 -0.28
CA ARG A 37 -13.00 3.69 -1.46
C ARG A 37 -11.61 3.12 -1.24
N LEU A 38 -11.02 3.37 -0.07
CA LEU A 38 -9.71 2.86 0.29
C LEU A 38 -9.69 1.33 0.41
N GLN A 39 -10.76 0.74 0.94
CA GLN A 39 -10.93 -0.70 1.01
C GLN A 39 -10.86 -1.36 -0.37
N LYS A 40 -11.53 -0.80 -1.38
CA LYS A 40 -11.46 -1.30 -2.76
C LYS A 40 -10.05 -1.21 -3.35
N ILE A 41 -9.30 -0.15 -3.03
CA ILE A 41 -7.91 0.01 -3.45
C ILE A 41 -7.06 -1.09 -2.80
N ILE A 42 -7.26 -1.33 -1.50
CA ILE A 42 -6.57 -2.40 -0.76
C ILE A 42 -6.87 -3.77 -1.36
N GLU A 43 -8.13 -4.08 -1.64
CA GLU A 43 -8.52 -5.36 -2.27
C GLU A 43 -7.79 -5.57 -3.61
N ARG A 44 -7.70 -4.51 -4.42
CA ARG A 44 -6.93 -4.54 -5.67
C ARG A 44 -5.43 -4.77 -5.43
N MET A 45 -4.84 -4.05 -4.47
CA MET A 45 -3.42 -4.23 -4.12
C MET A 45 -3.14 -5.66 -3.67
N GLU A 46 -4.01 -6.23 -2.83
CA GLU A 46 -3.86 -7.62 -2.35
C GLU A 46 -3.98 -8.62 -3.50
N ALA A 47 -4.92 -8.42 -4.43
CA ALA A 47 -5.03 -9.26 -5.63
C ALA A 47 -3.78 -9.18 -6.51
N GLU A 48 -3.26 -7.97 -6.75
CA GLU A 48 -2.02 -7.78 -7.52
C GLU A 48 -0.79 -8.38 -6.81
N MET A 49 -0.75 -8.36 -5.46
CA MET A 49 0.33 -9.01 -4.70
C MET A 49 0.30 -10.53 -4.85
N VAL A 50 -0.90 -11.12 -4.82
CA VAL A 50 -1.10 -12.56 -5.05
C VAL A 50 -0.71 -12.94 -6.48
N LEU A 51 -1.05 -12.11 -7.47
CA LEU A 51 -0.69 -12.33 -8.87
C LEU A 51 0.79 -12.03 -9.18
N GLY A 52 1.54 -11.47 -8.23
CA GLY A 52 2.94 -11.06 -8.44
C GLY A 52 3.10 -9.84 -9.37
N THR A 53 2.02 -9.12 -9.66
CA THR A 53 1.98 -7.94 -10.53
C THR A 53 1.95 -6.62 -9.76
N PHE A 54 1.85 -6.67 -8.42
CA PHE A 54 1.86 -5.48 -7.59
C PHE A 54 3.19 -4.72 -7.72
N VAL A 55 3.09 -3.43 -8.03
CA VAL A 55 4.22 -2.49 -8.10
C VAL A 55 4.00 -1.43 -7.04
N TYR A 56 4.86 -1.40 -6.02
CA TYR A 56 4.69 -0.53 -4.86
C TYR A 56 4.67 0.97 -5.24
N ARG A 57 5.54 1.37 -6.18
CA ARG A 57 5.68 2.77 -6.63
C ARG A 57 4.42 3.30 -7.33
N GLU A 58 3.62 2.46 -7.97
CA GLU A 58 2.36 2.88 -8.61
C GLU A 58 1.32 3.37 -7.60
N TYR A 59 1.30 2.77 -6.41
CA TYR A 59 0.38 3.16 -5.34
C TYR A 59 0.96 4.28 -4.46
N PHE A 60 2.27 4.22 -4.19
CA PHE A 60 2.94 5.13 -3.27
C PHE A 60 4.19 5.76 -3.89
N PRO A 61 4.03 6.57 -4.96
CA PRO A 61 5.17 7.10 -5.73
C PRO A 61 6.05 8.07 -4.94
N LYS A 62 5.51 8.66 -3.86
CA LYS A 62 6.22 9.60 -2.98
C LYS A 62 6.68 8.95 -1.67
N SER A 63 6.53 7.63 -1.52
CA SER A 63 6.99 6.95 -0.32
C SER A 63 8.50 6.77 -0.38
N VAL A 64 9.17 6.97 0.74
CA VAL A 64 10.60 6.69 0.91
C VAL A 64 10.93 5.22 0.64
N LYS A 65 9.92 4.34 0.72
CA LYS A 65 10.07 2.90 0.44
C LYS A 65 9.92 2.54 -1.04
N ALA A 66 9.55 3.48 -1.91
CA ALA A 66 9.36 3.19 -3.33
C ALA A 66 10.64 2.64 -3.96
N ASP A 67 11.77 3.31 -3.74
CA ASP A 67 13.08 2.92 -4.27
C ASP A 67 13.54 1.59 -3.67
N PHE A 68 13.32 1.40 -2.37
CA PHE A 68 13.65 0.15 -1.68
C PHE A 68 12.92 -1.07 -2.27
N PHE A 69 11.62 -0.93 -2.55
CA PHE A 69 10.84 -2.04 -3.11
C PHE A 69 11.12 -2.26 -4.59
N GLU A 70 11.41 -1.20 -5.35
CA GLU A 70 11.84 -1.33 -6.74
C GLU A 70 13.12 -2.19 -6.84
N GLU A 71 14.15 -1.85 -6.07
CA GLU A 71 15.40 -2.63 -6.02
C GLU A 71 15.17 -4.06 -5.52
N LEU A 72 14.29 -4.24 -4.52
CA LEU A 72 13.97 -5.56 -3.98
C LEU A 72 13.22 -6.43 -5.01
N ASP A 73 12.29 -5.85 -5.76
CA ASP A 73 11.52 -6.56 -6.78
C ASP A 73 12.40 -6.95 -7.98
N GLU A 74 13.38 -6.11 -8.35
CA GLU A 74 14.40 -6.46 -9.35
C GLU A 74 15.22 -7.67 -8.91
N LYS A 75 15.70 -7.68 -7.65
CA LYS A 75 16.49 -8.79 -7.10
C LYS A 75 15.74 -10.11 -6.98
N VAL A 76 14.43 -10.07 -6.79
CA VAL A 76 13.61 -11.30 -6.72
C VAL A 76 13.21 -11.81 -8.11
N ARG A 77 13.22 -10.93 -9.13
CA ARG A 77 12.94 -11.30 -10.53
C ARG A 77 14.17 -11.82 -11.27
N ALA A 78 15.38 -11.40 -10.84
CA ALA A 78 16.67 -11.92 -11.32
C ALA A 78 16.96 -13.31 -10.75
#